data_AF-F2STS7-F1
#
_entry.id   AF-F2STS7-F1
#
_cell.length_a   1.000
_cell.length_b   1.000
_cell.length_c   1.000
_cell.angle_alpha   90.00
_cell.angle_beta   90.00
_cell.angle_gamma   90.00
#
_symmetry.space_group_name_H-M   'P 1'
#
loop_
_entity.id
_entity.type
_entity.pdbx_description
1 polymer ?
#
loop_
_entity_poly.entity_id
_entity_poly.type
_entity_poly.pdbx_seq_one_letter_code
_entity_poly.pdbx_strand_id
1 'polypeptide(L)'
;MEDIRFLVNIRARVCCSDDSQSPYIIVINIPPTILQELDTIYPDKGPKITANLQDKILIIEAIITKAHEIAARRLKVYIDQDIMKMGLEFEVLNSGEARTTSGTFVKEPDTRFTLLDHDWPILVIEAGVFESDTKLKMDARGWLEPHDRKQKLL
;
A
#
# COMPACT_ATOMS: atom_id res chain seq x y z
N MET A 1 7.79 -21.74 2.58
CA MET A 1 7.94 -20.27 2.68
C MET A 1 8.88 -19.71 1.61
N GLU A 2 9.95 -20.41 1.21
CA GLU A 2 10.66 -20.18 -0.09
C GLU A 2 9.68 -20.08 -1.28
N ASP A 3 8.55 -20.77 -1.16
CA ASP A 3 7.42 -20.76 -2.09
C ASP A 3 6.85 -19.34 -2.36
N ILE A 4 6.66 -18.47 -1.36
CA ILE A 4 6.08 -17.13 -1.59
C ILE A 4 7.02 -16.26 -2.42
N ARG A 5 8.32 -16.24 -2.07
CA ARG A 5 9.32 -15.48 -2.84
C ARG A 5 9.39 -15.98 -4.28
N PHE A 6 9.33 -17.29 -4.47
CA PHE A 6 9.31 -17.91 -5.79
C PHE A 6 8.06 -17.51 -6.59
N LEU A 7 6.87 -17.56 -5.97
CA LEU A 7 5.60 -17.16 -6.60
C LEU A 7 5.60 -15.68 -6.98
N VAL A 8 6.10 -14.80 -6.12
CA VAL A 8 6.26 -13.36 -6.41
C VAL A 8 7.16 -13.17 -7.64
N ASN A 9 8.30 -13.85 -7.69
CA ASN A 9 9.22 -13.75 -8.82
C ASN A 9 8.61 -14.27 -10.14
N ILE A 10 7.86 -15.37 -10.10
CA ILE A 10 7.13 -15.87 -11.28
C ILE A 10 6.12 -14.84 -11.74
N ARG A 11 5.29 -14.33 -10.81
CA ARG A 11 4.25 -13.36 -11.13
C ARG A 11 4.83 -12.10 -11.73
N ALA A 12 5.90 -11.56 -11.15
CA ALA A 12 6.61 -10.41 -11.67
C ALA A 12 7.12 -10.65 -13.10
N ARG A 13 7.72 -11.81 -13.39
CA ARG A 13 8.18 -12.16 -14.76
C ARG A 13 7.05 -12.23 -15.77
N VAL A 14 5.91 -12.80 -15.38
CA VAL A 14 4.72 -12.88 -16.23
C VAL A 14 4.22 -11.48 -16.56
N CYS A 15 4.05 -10.61 -15.55
CA CYS A 15 3.59 -9.24 -15.75
C CYS A 15 4.60 -8.35 -16.49
N CYS A 16 5.91 -8.61 -16.37
CA CYS A 16 6.93 -7.93 -17.19
C CYS A 16 6.81 -8.28 -18.68
N SER A 17 6.30 -9.48 -18.99
CA SER A 17 6.18 -9.97 -20.37
C SER A 17 4.84 -9.58 -21.00
N ASP A 18 3.81 -9.45 -20.18
CA ASP A 18 2.44 -9.07 -20.57
C ASP A 18 1.83 -8.23 -19.44
N ASP A 19 1.74 -6.92 -19.67
CA ASP A 19 1.24 -5.94 -18.70
C ASP A 19 -0.28 -5.99 -18.51
N SER A 20 -1.00 -6.81 -19.29
CA SER A 20 -2.42 -7.12 -19.07
C SER A 20 -2.65 -8.15 -17.96
N GLN A 21 -1.60 -8.85 -17.54
CA GLN A 21 -1.69 -9.85 -16.48
C GLN A 21 -1.82 -9.17 -15.12
N SER A 22 -2.76 -9.68 -14.31
CA SER A 22 -2.94 -9.21 -12.93
C SER A 22 -1.64 -9.35 -12.14
N PRO A 23 -1.12 -8.29 -11.51
CA PRO A 23 0.11 -8.31 -10.71
C PRO A 23 -0.09 -8.90 -9.31
N TYR A 24 -1.33 -9.27 -8.95
CA TYR A 24 -1.67 -9.65 -7.58
C TYR A 24 -1.55 -11.15 -7.33
N ILE A 25 -1.10 -11.48 -6.12
CA ILE A 25 -1.18 -12.82 -5.52
C ILE A 25 -2.05 -12.69 -4.28
N ILE A 26 -3.09 -13.52 -4.18
CA ILE A 26 -3.96 -13.60 -3.01
C ILE A 26 -3.59 -14.86 -2.25
N VAL A 27 -3.22 -14.70 -0.98
CA VAL A 27 -2.92 -15.79 -0.05
C VAL A 27 -4.00 -15.79 1.04
N ILE A 28 -4.63 -16.93 1.22
CA ILE A 28 -5.68 -17.14 2.23
C ILE A 28 -5.17 -18.06 3.34
N ASN A 29 -5.80 -17.99 4.51
CA ASN A 29 -5.42 -18.78 5.70
C ASN A 29 -3.97 -18.53 6.13
N ILE A 30 -3.50 -17.28 6.02
CA ILE A 30 -2.13 -16.91 6.42
C ILE A 30 -1.89 -17.17 7.91
N PRO A 31 -0.67 -17.59 8.29
CA PRO A 31 -0.27 -17.67 9.68
C PRO A 31 -0.10 -16.25 10.28
N PRO A 32 -0.25 -16.09 11.61
CA PRO A 32 -0.06 -14.79 12.26
C PRO A 32 1.36 -14.23 12.14
N THR A 33 2.35 -15.09 11.84
CA THR A 33 3.77 -14.74 11.67
C THR A 33 4.11 -14.22 10.28
N ILE A 34 3.17 -14.25 9.32
CA ILE A 34 3.46 -14.00 7.90
C ILE A 34 4.12 -12.64 7.63
N LEU A 35 3.79 -11.60 8.39
CA LEU A 35 4.39 -10.27 8.19
C LEU A 35 5.86 -10.26 8.60
N GLN A 36 6.21 -10.89 9.72
CA GLN A 36 7.60 -11.01 10.19
C GLN A 36 8.43 -11.88 9.24
N GLU A 37 7.80 -12.92 8.68
CA GLU A 37 8.38 -13.77 7.67
C GLU A 37 8.70 -12.99 6.39
N LEU A 38 7.76 -12.17 5.91
CA LEU A 38 7.99 -11.27 4.78
C LEU A 38 9.11 -10.28 5.05
N ASP A 39 9.15 -9.68 6.23
CA ASP A 39 10.22 -8.75 6.63
C ASP A 39 11.59 -9.45 6.68
N THR A 40 11.62 -10.73 7.03
CA THR A 40 12.86 -11.55 6.98
C THR A 40 13.28 -11.86 5.54
N ILE A 41 12.32 -12.13 4.65
CA ILE A 41 12.58 -12.41 3.22
C ILE A 41 13.01 -11.14 2.47
N TYR A 42 12.42 -10.01 2.83
CA TYR A 42 12.59 -8.70 2.21
C TYR A 42 12.99 -7.66 3.28
N PRO A 43 14.25 -7.66 3.75
CA PRO A 43 14.69 -6.79 4.85
C PRO A 43 14.69 -5.30 4.51
N ASP A 44 14.78 -4.95 3.22
CA ASP A 44 14.82 -3.55 2.77
C ASP A 44 13.48 -3.12 2.15
N LYS A 45 13.19 -3.59 0.92
CA LYS A 45 11.95 -3.31 0.20
C LYS A 45 11.47 -4.56 -0.52
N GLY A 46 10.26 -4.98 -0.17
CA GLY A 46 9.56 -6.11 -0.78
C GLY A 46 8.52 -5.68 -1.81
N PRO A 47 7.71 -6.63 -2.32
CA PRO A 47 6.47 -6.29 -3.01
C PRO A 47 5.52 -5.56 -2.05
N LYS A 48 4.61 -4.76 -2.61
CA LYS A 48 3.58 -4.09 -1.80
C LYS A 48 2.59 -5.09 -1.25
N ILE A 49 2.17 -4.89 -0.01
CA ILE A 49 1.20 -5.78 0.64
C ILE A 49 -0.01 -5.05 1.20
N THR A 50 -1.14 -5.75 1.15
CA THR A 50 -2.34 -5.46 1.94
C THR A 50 -2.71 -6.72 2.70
N ALA A 51 -2.92 -6.66 4.00
CA ALA A 51 -3.31 -7.80 4.81
C ALA A 51 -4.50 -7.46 5.71
N ASN A 52 -5.44 -8.40 5.79
CA ASN A 52 -6.45 -8.46 6.83
C ASN A 52 -6.12 -9.67 7.70
N LEU A 53 -5.50 -9.41 8.84
CA LEU A 53 -5.02 -10.45 9.76
C LEU A 53 -6.16 -11.16 10.49
N GLN A 54 -7.32 -10.52 10.62
CA GLN A 54 -8.51 -11.12 11.22
C GLN A 54 -9.09 -12.19 10.29
N ASP A 55 -9.24 -11.87 9.01
CA ASP A 55 -9.76 -12.79 7.99
C ASP A 55 -8.68 -13.71 7.41
N LYS A 56 -7.42 -13.53 7.85
CA LYS A 56 -6.24 -14.29 7.42
C LYS A 56 -6.01 -14.21 5.90
N ILE A 57 -6.17 -13.02 5.34
CA ILE A 57 -5.98 -12.74 3.91
C ILE A 57 -4.78 -11.80 3.75
N LEU A 58 -3.92 -12.13 2.79
CA LEU A 58 -2.80 -11.32 2.34
C LEU A 58 -2.88 -11.16 0.82
N ILE A 59 -2.80 -9.93 0.36
CA ILE A 59 -2.68 -9.56 -1.04
C ILE A 59 -1.26 -9.03 -1.24
N ILE A 60 -0.56 -9.57 -2.22
CA ILE A 60 0.79 -9.15 -2.60
C ILE A 60 0.73 -8.61 -4.02
N GLU A 61 1.20 -7.39 -4.23
CA GLU A 61 1.41 -6.80 -5.54
C GLU A 61 2.85 -7.07 -6.00
N ALA A 62 3.01 -8.00 -6.93
CA ALA A 62 4.31 -8.56 -7.29
C ALA A 62 5.19 -7.64 -8.16
N ILE A 63 4.58 -6.63 -8.83
CA ILE A 63 5.30 -5.67 -9.65
C ILE A 63 4.68 -4.29 -9.50
N ILE A 64 5.54 -3.27 -9.44
CA ILE A 64 5.15 -1.87 -9.58
C ILE A 64 5.69 -1.42 -10.94
N THR A 65 4.81 -0.90 -11.80
CA THR A 65 5.22 -0.45 -13.13
C THR A 65 5.81 0.95 -13.09
N LYS A 66 6.69 1.28 -14.03
CA LYS A 66 7.25 2.65 -14.15
C LYS A 66 6.15 3.71 -14.31
N ALA A 67 5.09 3.39 -15.07
CA ALA A 67 3.98 4.31 -15.29
C ALA A 67 3.23 4.61 -13.98
N HIS A 68 2.98 3.57 -13.17
CA HIS A 68 2.40 3.66 -11.84
C HIS A 68 3.24 4.56 -10.92
N GLU A 69 4.55 4.29 -10.83
CA GLU A 69 5.44 5.10 -9.98
C GLU A 69 5.48 6.57 -10.42
N ILE A 70 5.51 6.83 -11.73
CA ILE A 70 5.50 8.21 -12.25
C ILE A 70 4.18 8.90 -11.88
N ALA A 71 3.04 8.22 -12.04
CA ALA A 71 1.74 8.78 -11.73
C ALA A 71 1.63 9.18 -10.24
N ALA A 72 1.90 8.23 -9.34
CA ALA A 72 1.85 8.48 -7.89
C ALA A 72 2.84 9.58 -7.49
N ARG A 73 4.09 9.51 -7.97
CA ARG A 73 5.15 10.48 -7.62
C ARG A 73 4.86 11.88 -8.15
N ARG A 74 4.27 12.02 -9.35
CA ARG A 74 3.95 13.35 -9.89
C ARG A 74 2.81 14.01 -9.13
N LEU A 75 1.74 13.26 -8.82
CA LEU A 75 0.64 13.78 -8.02
C LEU A 75 1.12 14.21 -6.63
N LYS A 76 1.96 13.39 -6.00
CA LYS A 76 2.62 13.71 -4.75
C LYS A 76 3.33 15.06 -4.78
N VAL A 77 4.16 15.32 -5.79
CA VAL A 77 4.93 16.56 -5.91
C VAL A 77 4.02 17.78 -5.97
N TYR A 78 2.89 17.70 -6.68
CA TYR A 78 1.94 18.82 -6.73
C TYR A 78 1.31 19.11 -5.36
N ILE A 79 0.92 18.06 -4.64
CA ILE A 79 0.31 18.21 -3.30
C ILE A 79 1.33 18.76 -2.30
N ASP A 80 2.57 18.26 -2.32
CA ASP A 80 3.67 18.72 -1.47
C ASP A 80 3.96 20.21 -1.69
N GLN A 81 3.97 20.66 -2.95
CA GLN A 81 4.12 22.08 -3.30
C GLN A 81 2.99 22.95 -2.77
N ASP A 82 1.75 22.46 -2.79
CA ASP A 82 0.60 23.22 -2.31
C ASP A 82 0.56 23.27 -0.77
N ILE A 83 0.94 22.19 -0.08
CA ILE A 83 1.15 22.17 1.37
C ILE A 83 2.17 23.25 1.79
N MET A 84 3.31 23.34 1.08
CA MET A 84 4.32 24.36 1.33
C MET A 84 3.79 25.78 1.10
N LYS A 85 3.02 26.01 0.03
CA LYS A 85 2.40 27.33 -0.23
C LYS A 85 1.40 27.74 0.84
N MET A 86 0.79 26.76 1.51
CA MET A 86 -0.12 26.98 2.62
C MET A 86 0.60 27.21 3.96
N GLY A 87 1.93 27.06 4.02
CA GLY A 87 2.70 27.19 5.26
C GLY A 87 2.47 26.03 6.23
N LEU A 88 2.18 24.84 5.71
CA LEU A 88 1.85 23.63 6.48
C LEU A 88 2.97 22.58 6.47
N GLU A 89 4.18 22.96 6.05
CA GLU A 89 5.30 22.04 5.82
C GLU A 89 5.85 21.36 7.10
N PHE A 90 5.49 21.88 8.27
CA PHE A 90 5.90 21.31 9.57
C PHE A 90 4.78 20.49 10.23
N GLU A 91 3.54 20.72 9.82
CA GLU A 91 2.34 20.06 10.32
C GLU A 91 2.00 18.82 9.50
N VAL A 92 2.14 18.89 8.18
CA VAL A 92 1.81 17.81 7.25
C VAL A 92 3.09 17.21 6.68
N LEU A 93 3.40 16.01 7.17
CA LEU A 93 4.58 15.27 6.78
C LEU A 93 4.28 14.36 5.61
N ASN A 94 5.09 14.50 4.57
CA ASN A 94 5.23 13.52 3.51
C ASN A 94 5.96 12.27 4.02
N SER A 95 5.20 11.27 4.48
CA SER A 95 5.69 10.12 5.25
C SER A 95 5.89 8.84 4.43
N GLY A 96 6.01 8.98 3.10
CA GLY A 96 6.54 7.94 2.22
C GLY A 96 5.60 6.78 1.94
N GLU A 97 6.17 5.58 1.78
CA GLU A 97 5.50 4.32 1.36
C GLU A 97 5.45 3.28 2.49
N ALA A 98 5.87 3.65 3.71
CA ALA A 98 6.01 2.70 4.80
C ALA A 98 4.66 2.08 5.17
N ARG A 99 4.70 0.78 5.48
CA ARG A 99 3.56 0.00 5.96
C ARG A 99 2.87 0.69 7.12
N THR A 100 1.55 0.75 7.06
CA THR A 100 0.72 1.20 8.17
C THR A 100 -0.20 0.09 8.65
N THR A 101 -0.62 0.21 9.91
CA THR A 101 -1.49 -0.75 10.56
C THR A 101 -2.60 0.01 11.27
N SER A 102 -3.85 -0.40 11.06
CA SER A 102 -4.99 -0.01 11.91
C SER A 102 -5.72 -1.27 12.32
N GLY A 103 -5.77 -1.54 13.62
CA GLY A 103 -6.28 -2.77 14.20
C GLY A 103 -5.60 -4.00 13.59
N THR A 104 -6.38 -4.82 12.89
CA THR A 104 -5.94 -6.05 12.21
C THR A 104 -5.68 -5.86 10.72
N PHE A 105 -5.86 -4.65 10.21
CA PHE A 105 -5.65 -4.32 8.81
C PHE A 105 -4.29 -3.64 8.62
N VAL A 106 -3.56 -4.08 7.60
CA VAL A 106 -2.21 -3.65 7.28
C VAL A 106 -2.16 -3.30 5.81
N LYS A 107 -1.59 -2.15 5.45
CA LYS A 107 -1.49 -1.73 4.05
C LYS A 107 -0.29 -0.83 3.82
N GLU A 108 0.26 -0.90 2.62
CA GLU A 108 1.36 -0.05 2.13
C GLU A 108 0.82 0.89 1.04
N PRO A 109 0.92 2.21 1.21
CA PRO A 109 0.48 3.17 0.20
C PRO A 109 1.52 3.36 -0.91
N ASP A 110 1.12 3.86 -2.09
CA ASP A 110 2.10 4.40 -3.05
C ASP A 110 2.81 5.65 -2.54
N THR A 111 2.09 6.48 -1.79
CA THR A 111 2.66 7.53 -0.95
C THR A 111 1.58 8.07 -0.03
N ARG A 112 1.99 8.61 1.12
CA ARG A 112 1.07 9.19 2.09
C ARG A 112 1.58 10.48 2.70
N PHE A 113 0.62 11.20 3.28
CA PHE A 113 0.85 12.33 4.16
C PHE A 113 0.22 12.03 5.53
N THR A 114 0.94 12.37 6.59
CA THR A 114 0.53 12.20 7.99
C THR A 114 0.67 13.53 8.72
N LEU A 115 -0.01 13.66 9.87
CA LEU A 115 0.33 14.71 10.83
C LEU A 115 1.55 14.26 11.66
N LEU A 116 2.26 15.22 12.24
CA LEU A 116 3.47 14.98 13.05
C LEU A 116 3.25 13.94 14.17
N ASP A 117 2.04 13.87 14.72
CA ASP A 117 1.67 13.03 15.87
C ASP A 117 0.71 11.89 15.51
N HIS A 118 0.52 11.57 14.22
CA HIS A 118 -0.44 10.54 13.77
C HIS A 118 0.21 9.53 12.81
N ASP A 119 0.13 8.24 13.13
CA ASP A 119 0.67 7.17 12.26
C ASP A 119 -0.27 6.83 11.08
N TRP A 120 -1.58 7.02 11.27
CA TRP A 120 -2.55 6.80 10.20
C TRP A 120 -2.55 8.01 9.25
N PRO A 121 -2.48 7.79 7.93
CA PRO A 121 -2.40 8.89 6.98
C PRO A 121 -3.68 9.72 6.94
N ILE A 122 -3.50 11.04 6.80
CA ILE A 122 -4.60 11.98 6.51
C ILE A 122 -4.90 12.04 5.01
N LEU A 123 -3.93 11.65 4.19
CA LEU A 123 -4.05 11.56 2.75
C LEU A 123 -3.18 10.40 2.25
N VAL A 124 -3.77 9.57 1.41
CA VAL A 124 -3.07 8.51 0.67
C VAL A 124 -3.26 8.77 -0.81
N ILE A 125 -2.19 8.58 -1.57
CA ILE A 125 -2.26 8.46 -3.02
C ILE A 125 -2.08 6.99 -3.35
N GLU A 126 -2.99 6.47 -4.15
CA GLU A 126 -2.84 5.21 -4.87
C GLU A 126 -3.03 5.52 -6.36
N ALA A 127 -2.11 5.05 -7.17
CA ALA A 127 -2.20 5.01 -8.61
C ALA A 127 -2.46 3.57 -9.03
N GLY A 128 -3.13 3.38 -10.15
CA GLY A 128 -3.26 2.06 -10.74
C GLY A 128 -3.44 2.18 -12.24
N VAL A 129 -2.76 1.30 -12.97
CA VAL A 129 -2.79 1.29 -14.42
C VAL A 129 -3.98 0.44 -14.85
N PHE A 130 -4.92 1.04 -15.59
CA PHE A 130 -6.16 0.41 -16.08
C PHE A 130 -7.15 -0.02 -14.98
N GLU A 131 -7.23 0.72 -13.88
CA GLU A 131 -8.21 0.41 -12.84
C GLU A 131 -9.64 0.80 -13.21
N SER A 132 -10.58 -0.04 -12.80
CA SER A 132 -12.00 0.32 -12.81
C SER A 132 -12.34 1.14 -11.58
N ASP A 133 -13.37 1.99 -11.69
CA ASP A 133 -13.99 2.68 -10.55
C ASP A 133 -14.27 1.76 -9.35
N THR A 134 -14.67 0.52 -9.62
CA THR A 134 -14.95 -0.46 -8.57
C THR A 134 -13.68 -0.83 -7.82
N LYS A 135 -12.56 -1.04 -8.53
CA LYS A 135 -11.27 -1.39 -7.89
C LYS A 135 -10.76 -0.21 -7.05
N LEU A 136 -10.76 1.00 -7.60
CA LEU A 136 -10.38 2.22 -6.88
C LEU A 136 -11.22 2.41 -5.60
N LYS A 137 -12.53 2.15 -5.67
CA LYS A 137 -13.41 2.21 -4.48
C LYS A 137 -13.05 1.13 -3.45
N MET A 138 -12.67 -0.06 -3.87
CA MET A 138 -12.23 -1.12 -2.95
C MET A 138 -10.91 -0.74 -2.27
N ASP A 139 -9.95 -0.21 -3.03
CA ASP A 139 -8.67 0.22 -2.46
C ASP A 139 -8.84 1.40 -1.50
N ALA A 140 -9.70 2.37 -1.83
CA ALA A 140 -10.05 3.47 -0.95
C ALA A 140 -10.77 3.01 0.32
N ARG A 141 -11.65 2.00 0.23
CA ARG A 141 -12.34 1.46 1.41
C ARG A 141 -11.37 0.94 2.47
N GLY A 142 -10.32 0.21 2.07
CA GLY A 142 -9.28 -0.24 3.00
C GLY A 142 -8.52 0.88 3.71
N TRP A 143 -8.61 2.12 3.21
CA TRP A 143 -8.02 3.30 3.86
C TRP A 143 -9.02 4.06 4.74
N LEU A 144 -10.30 4.04 4.38
CA LEU A 144 -11.36 4.86 4.98
C LEU A 144 -12.18 4.12 6.03
N GLU A 145 -12.27 2.79 5.94
CA GLU A 145 -13.05 2.01 6.87
C GLU A 145 -12.34 1.96 8.24
N PRO A 146 -13.08 2.13 9.35
CA PRO A 146 -12.49 2.08 10.67
C PRO A 146 -12.06 0.63 10.97
N HIS A 147 -10.76 0.41 11.08
CA HIS A 147 -10.19 -0.90 11.39
C HIS A 147 -9.85 -1.04 12.88
N ASP A 148 -9.86 0.10 13.59
CA ASP A 148 -9.88 0.19 15.03
C ASP A 148 -11.20 0.81 15.52
N ARG A 149 -11.79 0.21 16.57
CA ARG A 149 -12.98 0.75 17.27
C ARG A 149 -12.81 2.16 17.86
N LYS A 150 -11.61 2.74 17.81
CA LYS A 150 -11.27 4.06 18.38
C LYS A 150 -11.25 5.20 17.37
N GLN A 151 -11.36 4.94 16.07
CA GLN A 151 -11.52 6.02 15.09
C GLN A 151 -12.96 6.56 15.15
N LYS A 152 -13.23 7.39 16.15
CA LYS A 152 -14.30 8.38 16.03
C LYS A 152 -13.82 9.39 15.00
N LEU A 153 -14.48 9.39 13.84
CA LEU A 153 -14.48 10.51 12.91
C LEU A 153 -14.62 11.80 13.72
N LEU A 154 -13.69 12.74 13.49
CA LEU A 154 -13.82 14.13 13.91
C LEU A 154 -15.12 14.73 13.38
#